data_AF-A0A9D4I0X6-F1
#
_entry.id   AF-A0A9D4I0X6-F1
#
_cell.length_a   1.000
_cell.length_b   1.000
_cell.length_c   1.000
_cell.angle_alpha   90.00
_cell.angle_beta   90.00
_cell.angle_gamma   90.00
#
_symmetry.space_group_name_H-M   'P 1'
#
loop_
_entity.id
_entity.type
_entity.pdbx_description
1 polymer ?
#
loop_
_entity_poly.entity_id
_entity_poly.type
_entity_poly.pdbx_seq_one_letter_code
_entity_poly.pdbx_strand_id
1 'polypeptide(L)'
;MPKYAHRLPKFEVTNAPSGSGETTSTGKGKRHATTRPYTRPEQSASMDFKSFGYHLNRLGSQMTAFVNGSDYGMSKEGREVCTKMISCLQKASSYQREASGHLVDDQERYFNAEWSKREKALKEQHDSESERIISQLQFEKEQALISQRGELQLEKEEAIRALKTCTICYDGEKNCTLTKCGHTFCQNCCMQMFGERCFMCRIDVTGWIKIHWTD
;
A
#
# COMPACT_ATOMS: atom_id res chain seq x y z
N MET A 1 49.25 -25.03 -31.50
CA MET A 1 48.47 -23.80 -31.76
C MET A 1 46.98 -24.13 -31.81
N PRO A 2 46.20 -23.82 -30.76
CA PRO A 2 44.75 -23.88 -30.86
C PRO A 2 44.16 -22.48 -31.04
N LYS A 3 43.35 -22.33 -32.09
CA LYS A 3 42.53 -21.14 -32.37
C LYS A 3 41.25 -21.22 -31.53
N TYR A 4 41.28 -20.70 -30.30
CA TYR A 4 40.05 -20.46 -29.54
C TYR A 4 39.59 -19.02 -29.78
N ALA A 5 38.76 -18.86 -30.81
CA ALA A 5 37.95 -17.67 -30.99
C ALA A 5 36.84 -17.68 -29.94
N HIS A 6 37.12 -17.08 -28.78
CA HIS A 6 36.07 -16.75 -27.83
C HIS A 6 35.18 -15.66 -28.45
N ARG A 7 34.03 -16.09 -28.95
CA ARG A 7 32.94 -15.22 -29.37
C ARG A 7 32.37 -14.58 -28.11
N LEU A 8 32.82 -13.36 -27.80
CA LEU A 8 32.26 -12.56 -26.72
C LEU A 8 30.74 -12.39 -26.93
N PRO A 9 29.93 -12.45 -25.86
CA PRO A 9 28.53 -12.08 -25.97
C PRO A 9 28.46 -10.62 -26.41
N LYS A 10 27.75 -10.36 -27.51
CA LYS A 10 27.36 -9.01 -27.89
C LYS A 10 26.45 -8.50 -26.78
N PHE A 11 27.00 -7.67 -25.89
CA PHE A 11 26.19 -6.78 -25.09
C PHE A 11 25.51 -5.82 -26.05
N GLU A 12 24.24 -6.05 -26.32
CA GLU A 12 23.38 -5.02 -26.85
C GLU A 12 23.34 -3.91 -25.81
N VAL A 13 24.10 -2.85 -26.08
CA VAL A 13 23.99 -1.57 -25.38
C VAL A 13 22.59 -1.07 -25.69
N THR A 14 21.64 -1.38 -24.81
CA THR A 14 20.38 -0.69 -24.75
C THR A 14 20.71 0.74 -24.33
N ASN A 15 20.70 1.63 -25.33
CA ASN A 15 20.84 3.07 -25.13
C ASN A 15 19.90 3.49 -24.00
N ALA A 16 20.49 3.93 -22.89
CA ALA A 16 19.75 4.65 -21.86
C ALA A 16 19.13 5.89 -22.53
N PRO A 17 17.80 6.06 -22.50
CA PRO A 17 17.18 7.25 -23.04
C PRO A 17 17.57 8.43 -22.16
N SER A 18 18.45 9.28 -22.69
CA SER A 18 18.61 10.67 -22.25
C SER A 18 17.37 11.46 -22.68
N GLY A 19 16.26 11.17 -22.01
CA GLY A 19 14.97 11.84 -22.18
C GLY A 19 14.89 13.05 -21.27
N SER A 20 15.40 14.18 -21.75
CA SER A 20 15.01 15.50 -21.28
C SER A 20 13.50 15.70 -21.43
N GLY A 21 12.86 16.12 -20.35
CA GLY A 21 11.62 16.89 -20.29
C GLY A 21 10.56 16.64 -21.36
N GLU A 22 9.56 15.83 -21.03
CA GLU A 22 8.20 16.04 -21.53
C GLU A 22 7.20 15.58 -20.47
N THR A 23 6.50 16.55 -19.90
CA THR A 23 5.37 16.37 -18.98
C THR A 23 4.18 15.80 -19.74
N THR A 24 4.19 14.51 -20.07
CA THR A 24 2.99 13.83 -20.56
C THR A 24 2.15 13.36 -19.39
N SER A 25 1.22 14.24 -19.01
CA SER A 25 -0.19 13.89 -18.81
C SER A 25 -0.43 12.48 -18.25
N THR A 26 -0.53 12.40 -16.93
CA THR A 26 -1.22 11.30 -16.25
C THR A 26 -2.60 11.14 -16.88
N GLY A 27 -2.72 10.16 -17.78
CA GLY A 27 -3.97 9.66 -18.32
C GLY A 27 -4.76 9.09 -17.16
N LYS A 28 -5.46 9.98 -16.44
CA LYS A 28 -6.54 9.67 -15.52
C LYS A 28 -7.63 9.04 -16.37
N GLY A 29 -7.51 7.74 -16.62
CA GLY A 29 -8.62 6.86 -16.94
C GLY A 29 -9.54 6.82 -15.73
N LYS A 30 -10.24 7.92 -15.47
CA LYS A 30 -11.46 7.96 -14.68
C LYS A 30 -12.41 7.02 -15.40
N ARG A 31 -12.39 5.74 -15.01
CA ARG A 31 -13.57 4.91 -15.14
C ARG A 31 -14.59 5.61 -14.27
N HIS A 32 -15.36 6.50 -14.88
CA HIS A 32 -16.61 6.93 -14.33
C HIS A 32 -17.40 5.65 -14.14
N ALA A 33 -17.35 5.10 -12.92
CA ALA A 33 -18.39 4.22 -12.46
C ALA A 33 -19.66 5.05 -12.65
N THR A 34 -20.40 4.76 -13.71
CA THR A 34 -21.78 5.17 -13.87
C THR A 34 -22.51 4.50 -12.73
N THR A 35 -22.45 5.10 -11.54
CA THR A 35 -23.46 4.95 -10.52
C THR A 35 -24.73 5.34 -11.23
N ARG A 36 -25.47 4.33 -11.71
CA ARG A 36 -26.86 4.53 -12.11
C ARG A 36 -27.48 5.33 -10.97
N PRO A 37 -28.00 6.54 -11.23
CA PRO A 37 -28.75 7.25 -10.22
C PRO A 37 -29.82 6.26 -9.77
N TYR A 38 -29.85 5.98 -8.47
CA TYR A 38 -30.87 5.14 -7.88
C TYR A 38 -32.20 5.85 -8.14
N THR A 39 -32.87 5.48 -9.23
CA THR A 39 -34.21 5.93 -9.54
C THR A 39 -35.09 5.33 -8.46
N ARG A 40 -35.43 6.17 -7.48
CA ARG A 40 -36.37 5.86 -6.42
C ARG A 40 -37.61 5.24 -7.08
N PRO A 41 -38.03 4.02 -6.72
CA PRO A 41 -39.21 3.40 -7.28
C PRO A 41 -40.39 4.37 -7.17
N GLU A 42 -41.10 4.58 -8.27
CA GLU A 42 -42.29 5.43 -8.31
C GLU A 42 -43.22 5.03 -7.17
N GLN A 43 -43.52 6.01 -6.32
CA GLN A 43 -44.44 5.87 -5.20
C GLN A 43 -45.85 5.67 -5.76
N SER A 44 -46.23 4.41 -5.99
CA SER A 44 -47.65 4.06 -6.04
C SER A 44 -48.29 4.53 -4.73
N ALA A 45 -49.50 5.07 -4.83
CA ALA A 45 -50.24 5.76 -3.78
C ALA A 45 -50.58 4.86 -2.59
N SER A 46 -49.58 4.44 -1.81
CA SER A 46 -49.78 3.98 -0.45
C SER A 46 -50.00 5.24 0.39
N MET A 47 -51.14 5.31 1.08
CA MET A 47 -51.25 6.27 2.17
C MET A 47 -50.09 5.99 3.13
N ASP A 48 -49.20 6.96 3.28
CA ASP A 48 -48.10 6.88 4.24
C ASP A 48 -48.69 6.47 5.59
N PHE A 49 -48.13 5.41 6.17
CA PHE A 49 -48.57 4.88 7.46
C PHE A 49 -48.61 5.99 8.53
N LYS A 50 -47.74 7.01 8.40
CA LYS A 50 -47.76 8.21 9.26
C LYS A 50 -49.02 9.06 9.09
N SER A 51 -49.54 9.18 7.87
CA SER A 51 -50.78 9.92 7.56
C SER A 51 -51.99 9.25 8.20
N PHE A 52 -52.08 7.92 8.12
CA PHE A 52 -53.19 7.16 8.73
C PHE A 52 -53.25 7.37 10.26
N GLY A 53 -52.10 7.33 10.94
CA GLY A 53 -52.04 7.54 12.39
C GLY A 53 -52.41 8.96 12.81
N TYR A 54 -52.03 9.96 12.01
CA TYR A 54 -52.45 11.35 12.22
C TYR A 54 -53.98 11.49 12.11
N HIS A 55 -54.59 10.86 11.10
CA HIS A 55 -56.05 10.90 10.90
C HIS A 55 -56.83 10.19 12.02
N LEU A 56 -56.37 9.04 12.51
CA LEU A 56 -57.00 8.35 13.65
C LEU A 56 -56.94 9.18 14.93
N ASN A 57 -55.79 9.79 15.24
CA ASN A 57 -55.66 10.66 16.40
C ASN A 57 -56.56 11.89 16.28
N ARG A 58 -56.60 12.53 15.11
CA ARG A 58 -57.46 13.70 14.85
C ARG A 58 -58.94 13.35 14.99
N LEU A 59 -59.38 12.23 14.43
CA LEU A 59 -60.77 11.75 14.55
C LEU A 59 -61.12 11.46 16.02
N GLY A 60 -60.23 10.78 16.75
CA GLY A 60 -60.38 10.54 18.18
C GLY A 60 -60.57 11.83 18.99
N SER A 61 -59.70 12.83 18.76
CA SER A 61 -59.81 14.14 19.44
C SER A 61 -61.10 14.89 19.10
N GLN A 62 -61.52 14.87 17.83
CA GLN A 62 -62.78 15.49 17.41
C GLN A 62 -63.99 14.84 18.07
N MET A 63 -63.99 13.50 18.16
CA MET A 63 -65.04 12.76 18.84
C MET A 63 -65.07 13.00 20.35
N THR A 64 -63.91 13.06 21.01
CA THR A 64 -63.84 13.40 22.44
C THR A 64 -64.38 14.79 22.71
N ALA A 65 -64.02 15.77 21.88
CA ALA A 65 -64.54 17.13 22.00
C ALA A 65 -66.07 17.17 21.79
N PHE A 66 -66.59 16.42 20.83
CA PHE A 66 -68.04 16.30 20.59
C PHE A 66 -68.80 15.69 21.78
N VAL A 67 -68.29 14.59 22.34
CA VAL A 67 -68.90 13.93 23.51
C VAL A 67 -68.92 14.84 24.73
N ASN A 68 -67.82 15.59 24.97
CA ASN A 68 -67.69 16.47 26.13
C ASN A 68 -68.42 17.81 25.97
N GLY A 69 -68.67 18.28 24.75
CA GLY A 69 -69.35 19.56 24.48
C GLY A 69 -70.87 19.45 24.27
N SER A 70 -71.43 18.24 24.16
CA SER A 70 -72.86 18.02 23.92
C SER A 70 -73.66 17.93 25.23
N ASP A 71 -73.88 19.08 25.88
CA ASP A 71 -74.72 19.12 27.09
C ASP A 71 -76.23 19.02 26.82
N TYR A 72 -76.67 19.08 25.55
CA TYR A 72 -78.08 18.99 25.17
C TYR A 72 -78.27 18.01 23.99
N GLY A 73 -78.82 16.82 24.26
CA GLY A 73 -79.50 16.00 23.23
C GLY A 73 -79.02 14.56 22.99
N MET A 74 -77.91 14.11 23.59
CA MET A 74 -77.50 12.69 23.46
C MET A 74 -78.09 11.81 24.56
N SER A 75 -78.67 10.66 24.18
CA SER A 75 -79.10 9.64 25.14
C SER A 75 -77.89 9.04 25.88
N LYS A 76 -78.13 8.47 27.05
CA LYS A 76 -77.09 7.79 27.84
C LYS A 76 -76.43 6.67 27.05
N GLU A 77 -77.22 5.90 26.30
CA GLU A 77 -76.73 4.82 25.43
C GLU A 77 -75.85 5.38 24.31
N GLY A 78 -76.25 6.50 23.69
CA GLY A 78 -75.45 7.17 22.66
C GLY A 78 -74.08 7.62 23.20
N ARG A 79 -74.05 8.19 24.41
CA ARG A 79 -72.79 8.59 25.08
C ARG A 79 -71.89 7.39 25.36
N GLU A 80 -72.44 6.26 25.79
CA GLU A 80 -71.68 5.04 26.05
C GLU A 80 -71.08 4.46 24.76
N VAL A 81 -71.84 4.43 23.66
CA VAL A 81 -71.36 3.97 22.34
C VAL A 81 -70.22 4.85 21.83
N CYS A 82 -70.35 6.18 21.90
CA CYS A 82 -69.28 7.09 21.49
C CYS A 82 -68.03 6.94 22.36
N THR A 83 -68.18 6.73 23.67
CA THR A 83 -67.05 6.48 24.58
C THR A 83 -66.31 5.19 24.21
N LYS A 84 -67.04 4.10 23.91
CA LYS A 84 -66.45 2.84 23.43
C LYS A 84 -65.70 3.04 22.09
N MET A 85 -66.28 3.81 21.17
CA MET A 85 -65.65 4.10 19.87
C MET A 85 -64.37 4.92 20.01
N ILE A 86 -64.34 5.94 20.88
CA ILE A 86 -63.12 6.70 21.21
C ILE A 86 -62.04 5.77 21.78
N SER A 87 -62.41 4.89 22.72
CA SER A 87 -61.47 3.92 23.30
C SER A 87 -60.88 2.98 22.25
N CYS A 88 -61.68 2.49 21.31
CA CYS A 88 -61.20 1.67 20.20
C CYS A 88 -60.23 2.44 19.28
N LEU A 89 -60.53 3.70 18.95
CA LEU A 89 -59.64 4.55 18.14
C LEU A 89 -58.30 4.83 18.84
N GLN A 90 -58.33 5.09 20.15
CA GLN A 90 -57.12 5.29 20.95
C GLN A 90 -56.26 4.03 21.00
N LYS A 91 -56.86 2.85 21.20
CA LYS A 91 -56.17 1.56 21.17
C LYS A 91 -55.60 1.24 19.78
N ALA A 92 -56.34 1.51 18.71
CA ALA A 92 -55.85 1.33 17.35
C ALA A 92 -54.62 2.22 17.06
N SER A 93 -54.66 3.49 17.52
CA SER A 93 -53.53 4.42 17.41
C SER A 93 -52.31 3.99 18.24
N SER A 94 -52.48 3.40 19.43
CA SER A 94 -51.35 2.84 20.19
C SER A 94 -50.71 1.66 19.47
N TYR A 95 -51.50 0.69 18.99
CA TYR A 95 -50.98 -0.44 18.23
C TYR A 95 -50.27 -0.02 16.95
N GLN A 96 -50.80 0.99 16.26
CA GLN A 96 -50.16 1.52 15.07
C GLN A 96 -48.79 2.13 15.37
N ARG A 97 -48.65 2.88 16.48
CA ARG A 97 -47.37 3.46 16.90
C ARG A 97 -46.36 2.38 17.29
N GLU A 98 -46.79 1.37 18.04
CA GLU A 98 -45.96 0.23 18.42
C GLU A 98 -45.48 -0.54 17.18
N ALA A 99 -46.38 -0.87 16.26
CA ALA A 99 -46.04 -1.54 15.00
C ALA A 99 -45.09 -0.71 14.14
N SER A 100 -45.27 0.61 14.09
CA SER A 100 -44.36 1.52 13.37
C SER A 100 -42.99 1.59 14.03
N GLY A 101 -42.93 1.60 15.37
CA GLY A 101 -41.69 1.59 16.14
C GLY A 101 -40.87 0.34 15.84
N HIS A 102 -41.49 -0.84 15.93
CA HIS A 102 -40.82 -2.10 15.62
C HIS A 102 -40.26 -2.15 14.20
N LEU A 103 -41.00 -1.64 13.21
CA LEU A 103 -40.51 -1.61 11.83
C LEU A 103 -39.30 -0.69 11.67
N VAL A 104 -39.28 0.47 12.34
CA VAL A 104 -38.13 1.39 12.33
C VAL A 104 -36.93 0.75 13.02
N ASP A 105 -37.13 0.12 14.17
CA ASP A 105 -36.07 -0.59 14.90
C ASP A 105 -35.48 -1.74 14.09
N ASP A 106 -36.33 -2.52 13.39
CA ASP A 106 -35.88 -3.60 12.50
C ASP A 106 -35.09 -3.07 11.30
N GLN A 107 -35.55 -1.97 10.70
CA GLN A 107 -34.86 -1.32 9.59
C GLN A 107 -33.50 -0.75 10.04
N GLU A 108 -33.44 -0.14 11.22
CA GLU A 108 -32.20 0.38 11.79
C GLU A 108 -31.23 -0.76 12.15
N ARG A 109 -31.72 -1.83 12.78
CA ARG A 109 -30.91 -3.04 13.05
C ARG A 109 -30.34 -3.64 11.77
N TYR A 110 -31.15 -3.74 10.72
CA TYR A 110 -30.72 -4.24 9.42
C TYR A 110 -29.62 -3.35 8.83
N PHE A 111 -29.84 -2.03 8.81
CA PHE A 111 -28.88 -1.08 8.25
C PHE A 111 -27.55 -1.09 9.01
N ASN A 112 -27.59 -1.10 10.35
CA ASN A 112 -26.39 -1.16 11.19
C ASN A 112 -25.63 -2.48 10.99
N ALA A 113 -26.33 -3.60 10.85
CA ALA A 113 -25.72 -4.90 10.55
C ALA A 113 -25.05 -4.92 9.16
N GLU A 114 -25.71 -4.36 8.13
CA GLU A 114 -25.11 -4.23 6.80
C GLU A 114 -23.90 -3.30 6.80
N TRP A 115 -23.98 -2.17 7.49
CA TRP A 115 -22.89 -1.22 7.61
C TRP A 115 -21.67 -1.86 8.28
N SER A 116 -21.89 -2.54 9.41
CA SER A 116 -20.83 -3.26 10.12
C SER A 116 -20.17 -4.34 9.25
N LYS A 117 -20.94 -5.08 8.44
CA LYS A 117 -20.39 -6.04 7.47
C LYS A 117 -19.51 -5.36 6.42
N ARG A 118 -19.93 -4.23 5.86
CA ARG A 118 -19.16 -3.48 4.86
C ARG A 118 -17.87 -2.91 5.45
N GLU A 119 -17.94 -2.36 6.65
CA GLU A 119 -16.78 -1.83 7.36
C GLU A 119 -15.74 -2.94 7.63
N LYS A 120 -16.20 -4.10 8.09
CA LYS A 120 -15.32 -5.27 8.28
C LYS A 120 -14.68 -5.73 6.98
N ALA A 121 -15.45 -5.83 5.90
CA ALA A 121 -14.93 -6.25 4.59
C ALA A 121 -13.90 -5.25 4.02
N LEU A 122 -14.14 -3.94 4.17
CA LEU A 122 -13.18 -2.92 3.76
C LEU A 122 -11.90 -2.99 4.58
N LYS A 123 -12.00 -3.23 5.88
CA LYS A 123 -10.83 -3.42 6.76
C LYS A 123 -10.03 -4.66 6.36
N GLU A 124 -10.69 -5.80 6.15
CA GLU A 124 -10.04 -7.03 5.70
C GLU A 124 -9.35 -6.85 4.33
N GLN A 125 -9.98 -6.11 3.40
CA GLN A 125 -9.38 -5.78 2.11
C GLN A 125 -8.13 -4.90 2.28
N HIS A 126 -8.21 -3.85 3.10
CA HIS A 126 -7.09 -2.95 3.37
C HIS A 126 -5.92 -3.67 4.07
N ASP A 127 -6.21 -4.53 5.03
CA ASP A 127 -5.20 -5.31 5.75
C ASP A 127 -4.49 -6.29 4.78
N SER A 128 -5.26 -6.97 3.92
CA SER A 128 -4.69 -7.85 2.88
C SER A 128 -3.83 -7.10 1.85
N GLU A 129 -4.24 -5.91 1.44
CA GLU A 129 -3.47 -5.06 0.52
C GLU A 129 -2.18 -4.55 1.18
N SER A 130 -2.27 -4.16 2.45
CA SER A 130 -1.12 -3.72 3.25
C SER A 130 -0.08 -4.84 3.40
N GLU A 131 -0.51 -6.05 3.69
CA GLU A 131 0.38 -7.22 3.77
C GLU A 131 1.11 -7.48 2.45
N ARG A 132 0.39 -7.39 1.31
CA ARG A 132 1.00 -7.56 -0.02
C ARG A 132 2.07 -6.52 -0.30
N ILE A 133 1.80 -5.25 0.01
CA ILE A 133 2.76 -4.16 -0.18
C ILE A 133 3.99 -4.37 0.71
N ILE A 134 3.80 -4.76 1.97
CA ILE A 134 4.90 -5.04 2.89
C ILE A 134 5.78 -6.19 2.36
N SER A 135 5.18 -7.30 1.91
CA SER A 135 5.92 -8.42 1.34
C SER A 135 6.71 -8.02 0.08
N GLN A 136 6.13 -7.20 -0.79
CA GLN A 136 6.82 -6.70 -1.98
C GLN A 136 8.02 -5.82 -1.62
N LEU A 137 7.85 -4.88 -0.68
CA LEU A 137 8.94 -4.00 -0.23
C LEU A 137 10.08 -4.78 0.44
N GLN A 138 9.76 -5.83 1.19
CA GLN A 138 10.77 -6.70 1.80
C GLN A 138 11.59 -7.44 0.75
N PHE A 139 10.93 -7.97 -0.29
CA PHE A 139 11.61 -8.64 -1.40
C PHE A 139 12.53 -7.69 -2.18
N GLU A 140 12.06 -6.50 -2.53
CA GLU A 140 12.87 -5.48 -3.23
C GLU A 140 14.08 -5.06 -2.39
N LYS A 141 13.90 -4.88 -1.08
CA LYS A 141 14.99 -4.59 -0.15
C LYS A 141 16.03 -5.71 -0.11
N GLU A 142 15.61 -6.97 -0.09
CA GLU A 142 16.53 -8.11 -0.08
C GLU A 142 17.34 -8.19 -1.39
N GLN A 143 16.69 -8.00 -2.54
CA GLN A 143 17.39 -7.94 -3.83
C GLN A 143 18.43 -6.80 -3.88
N ALA A 144 18.08 -5.61 -3.39
CA ALA A 144 19.01 -4.48 -3.33
C ALA A 144 20.24 -4.79 -2.46
N LEU A 145 20.05 -5.43 -1.30
CA LEU A 145 21.15 -5.83 -0.43
C LEU A 145 22.07 -6.88 -1.06
N ILE A 146 21.51 -7.81 -1.83
CA ILE A 146 22.30 -8.81 -2.57
C ILE A 146 23.16 -8.12 -3.65
N SER A 147 22.56 -7.20 -4.42
CA SER A 147 23.30 -6.43 -5.44
C SER A 147 24.44 -5.63 -4.81
N GLN A 148 24.14 -4.87 -3.74
CA GLN A 148 25.13 -4.06 -3.04
C GLN A 148 26.28 -4.91 -2.48
N ARG A 149 25.99 -6.10 -1.94
CA ARG A 149 27.02 -7.02 -1.46
C ARG A 149 27.93 -7.48 -2.61
N GLY A 150 27.35 -7.77 -3.77
CA GLY A 150 28.11 -8.16 -4.97
C GLY A 150 29.06 -7.07 -5.43
N GLU A 151 28.60 -5.82 -5.48
CA GLU A 151 29.41 -4.65 -5.85
C GLU A 151 30.56 -4.42 -4.87
N LEU A 152 30.29 -4.44 -3.56
CA LEU A 152 31.32 -4.28 -2.53
C LEU A 152 32.36 -5.41 -2.55
N GLN A 153 31.93 -6.63 -2.89
CA GLN A 153 32.85 -7.75 -3.03
C GLN A 153 33.78 -7.56 -4.24
N LEU A 154 33.22 -7.13 -5.38
CA LEU A 154 34.01 -6.81 -6.57
C LEU A 154 35.02 -5.70 -6.28
N GLU A 155 34.58 -4.60 -5.67
CA GLU A 155 35.45 -3.47 -5.30
C GLU A 155 36.58 -3.93 -4.35
N LYS A 156 36.26 -4.77 -3.37
CA LYS A 156 37.26 -5.37 -2.47
C LYS A 156 38.28 -6.21 -3.23
N GLU A 157 37.83 -7.06 -4.15
CA GLU A 157 38.71 -7.91 -4.95
C GLU A 157 39.61 -7.08 -5.88
N GLU A 158 39.08 -6.01 -6.48
CA GLU A 158 39.83 -5.05 -7.29
C GLU A 158 40.87 -4.28 -6.47
N ALA A 159 40.50 -3.83 -5.27
CA ALA A 159 41.42 -3.15 -4.35
C ALA A 159 42.58 -4.08 -3.93
N ILE A 160 42.27 -5.34 -3.57
CA ILE A 160 43.29 -6.35 -3.25
C ILE A 160 44.20 -6.60 -4.46
N ARG A 161 43.62 -6.73 -5.65
CA ARG A 161 44.39 -6.89 -6.89
C ARG A 161 45.32 -5.71 -7.11
N ALA A 162 44.83 -4.48 -7.04
CA ALA A 162 45.63 -3.26 -7.20
C ALA A 162 46.76 -3.14 -6.16
N LEU A 163 46.49 -3.55 -4.91
CA LEU A 163 47.51 -3.63 -3.85
C LEU A 163 48.61 -4.65 -4.21
N LYS A 164 48.24 -5.83 -4.70
CA LYS A 164 49.17 -6.91 -5.07
C LYS A 164 49.87 -6.68 -6.42
N THR A 165 49.33 -5.88 -7.34
CA THR A 165 49.93 -5.64 -8.67
C THR A 165 51.12 -4.67 -8.59
N CYS A 166 52.19 -4.98 -9.34
CA CYS A 166 53.40 -4.16 -9.43
C CYS A 166 53.12 -2.81 -10.09
N THR A 167 53.58 -1.73 -9.47
CA THR A 167 53.35 -0.35 -9.94
C THR A 167 54.24 0.07 -11.12
N ILE A 168 55.20 -0.77 -11.54
CA ILE A 168 56.08 -0.48 -12.69
C ILE A 168 55.47 -1.07 -13.97
N CYS A 169 55.15 -2.37 -13.98
CA CYS A 169 54.62 -3.03 -15.17
C CYS A 169 53.10 -3.21 -15.20
N TYR A 170 52.40 -2.97 -14.08
CA TYR A 170 50.94 -3.15 -13.93
C TYR A 170 50.42 -4.56 -14.26
N ASP A 171 51.30 -5.57 -14.28
CA ASP A 171 50.99 -6.93 -14.71
C ASP A 171 51.41 -7.96 -13.65
N GLY A 172 52.69 -7.96 -13.27
CA GLY A 172 53.21 -8.92 -12.30
C GLY A 172 52.79 -8.64 -10.84
N GLU A 173 52.63 -9.68 -10.04
CA GLU A 173 52.42 -9.56 -8.59
C GLU A 173 53.68 -9.05 -7.87
N LYS A 174 53.50 -8.17 -6.88
CA LYS A 174 54.54 -7.69 -5.97
C LYS A 174 55.03 -8.84 -5.10
N ASN A 175 56.07 -9.54 -5.55
CA ASN A 175 56.65 -10.68 -4.86
C ASN A 175 58.13 -10.48 -4.53
N CYS A 176 58.61 -9.25 -4.60
CA CYS A 176 59.98 -8.87 -4.32
C CYS A 176 60.04 -7.54 -3.55
N THR A 177 60.94 -7.45 -2.55
CA THR A 177 61.24 -6.20 -1.81
C THR A 177 62.72 -5.82 -1.97
N LEU A 178 63.01 -4.53 -2.11
CA LEU A 178 64.38 -4.00 -2.22
C LEU A 178 65.03 -3.89 -0.82
N THR A 179 66.24 -4.43 -0.64
CA THR A 179 66.85 -4.61 0.70
C THR A 179 67.11 -3.32 1.47
N LYS A 180 67.45 -2.21 0.79
CA LYS A 180 67.78 -0.95 1.46
C LYS A 180 66.59 -0.07 1.82
N CYS A 181 65.54 -0.09 1.00
CA CYS A 181 64.42 0.85 1.13
C CYS A 181 63.07 0.17 1.40
N GLY A 182 62.96 -1.15 1.27
CA GLY A 182 61.73 -1.91 1.55
C GLY A 182 60.62 -1.79 0.50
N HIS A 183 60.74 -0.94 -0.52
CA HIS A 183 59.75 -0.84 -1.60
C HIS A 183 59.58 -2.17 -2.36
N THR A 184 58.33 -2.50 -2.70
CA THR A 184 57.95 -3.80 -3.26
C THR A 184 57.53 -3.72 -4.73
N PHE A 185 57.99 -4.68 -5.51
CA PHE A 185 57.74 -4.79 -6.96
C PHE A 185 57.64 -6.26 -7.37
N CYS A 186 57.33 -6.55 -8.64
CA CYS A 186 57.46 -7.91 -9.15
C CYS A 186 58.94 -8.27 -9.37
N GLN A 187 59.24 -9.57 -9.34
CA GLN A 187 60.60 -10.10 -9.51
C GLN A 187 61.29 -9.57 -10.77
N ASN A 188 60.59 -9.52 -11.90
CA ASN A 188 61.17 -9.03 -13.17
C ASN A 188 61.60 -7.56 -13.07
N CYS A 189 60.75 -6.70 -12.51
CA CYS A 189 61.09 -5.28 -12.34
C CYS A 189 62.20 -5.07 -11.30
N CYS A 190 62.22 -5.86 -10.23
CA CYS A 190 63.33 -5.86 -9.27
C CYS A 190 64.67 -6.22 -9.92
N MET A 191 64.70 -7.27 -10.74
CA MET A 191 65.92 -7.71 -11.42
C MET A 191 66.45 -6.65 -12.38
N GLN A 192 65.55 -5.97 -13.11
CA GLN A 192 65.92 -4.87 -14.01
C GLN A 192 66.47 -3.64 -13.28
N MET A 193 66.10 -3.44 -12.01
CA MET A 193 66.61 -2.34 -11.18
C MET A 193 67.94 -2.62 -10.49
N PHE A 194 68.51 -3.82 -10.61
CA PHE A 194 69.75 -4.13 -9.91
C PHE A 194 70.91 -3.26 -10.43
N GLY A 195 71.54 -2.48 -9.54
CA GLY A 195 72.55 -1.49 -9.91
C GLY A 195 71.99 -0.11 -10.27
N GLU A 196 70.67 0.05 -10.34
CA GLU A 196 69.97 1.32 -10.58
C GLU A 196 69.41 1.92 -9.28
N ARG A 197 68.65 3.01 -9.40
CA ARG A 197 67.95 3.66 -8.27
C ARG A 197 66.49 3.23 -8.19
N CYS A 198 65.99 3.04 -6.97
CA CYS A 198 64.57 2.71 -6.72
C CYS A 198 63.64 3.78 -7.32
N PHE A 199 62.59 3.38 -8.06
CA PHE A 199 61.64 4.31 -8.67
C PHE A 199 60.85 5.17 -7.67
N MET A 200 60.68 4.70 -6.43
CA MET A 200 59.88 5.37 -5.39
C MET A 200 60.71 6.40 -4.60
N CYS A 201 61.91 6.02 -4.13
CA CYS A 201 62.71 6.83 -3.20
C CYS A 201 64.10 7.19 -3.72
N ARG A 202 64.47 6.74 -4.91
CA ARG A 202 65.75 7.03 -5.59
C ARG A 202 67.02 6.56 -4.86
N ILE A 203 66.92 5.71 -3.84
CA ILE A 203 68.05 5.04 -3.19
C ILE A 203 68.64 3.97 -4.12
N ASP A 204 69.97 3.86 -4.17
CA ASP A 204 70.68 2.86 -4.99
C ASP A 204 70.35 1.43 -4.55
N VAL A 205 70.01 0.56 -5.50
CA VAL A 205 69.55 -0.81 -5.28
C VAL A 205 70.72 -1.77 -5.27
N THR A 206 71.03 -2.33 -4.10
CA THR A 206 72.14 -3.30 -3.93
C THR A 206 71.68 -4.75 -3.87
N GLY A 207 70.37 -5.01 -3.79
CA GLY A 207 69.83 -6.35 -3.67
C GLY A 207 68.32 -6.37 -3.45
N TRP A 208 67.74 -7.56 -3.48
CA TRP A 208 66.32 -7.78 -3.29
C TRP A 208 66.04 -9.13 -2.63
N ILE A 209 64.88 -9.26 -1.99
CA ILE A 209 64.41 -10.47 -1.31
C ILE A 209 63.05 -10.85 -1.87
N LYS A 210 62.85 -12.13 -2.16
CA LYS A 210 61.54 -12.67 -2.56
C LYS A 210 60.63 -12.73 -1.35
N ILE A 211 59.42 -12.18 -1.49
CA ILE A 211 58.37 -12.23 -0.46
C ILE A 211 57.27 -13.19 -0.88
N HIS A 212 56.73 -13.91 0.10
CA HIS A 212 55.59 -14.80 -0.06
C HIS A 212 54.44 -14.25 0.76
N TRP A 213 53.33 -13.90 0.11
CA TRP A 213 52.10 -13.51 0.81
C TRP A 213 51.45 -14.76 1.39
N THR A 214 51.13 -14.74 2.67
CA THR A 214 50.22 -15.71 3.31
C THR A 214 48.86 -15.04 3.39
N ASP A 215 47.90 -15.57 2.62
CA ASP A 215 46.50 -15.15 2.70
C ASP A 215 45.87 -15.54 4.05
#